data_AF-A0A453Q042-F1
#
_entry.id   AF-A0A453Q042-F1
#
_cell.length_a   1.000
_cell.length_b   1.000
_cell.length_c   1.000
_cell.angle_alpha   90.00
_cell.angle_beta   90.00
_cell.angle_gamma   90.00
#
_symmetry.space_group_name_H-M   'P 1'
#
loop_
_entity.id
_entity.type
_entity.pdbx_description
1 polymer ?
#
loop_
_entity_poly.entity_id
_entity_poly.type
_entity_poly.pdbx_seq_one_letter_code
_entity_poly.pdbx_strand_id
1 'polypeptide(L)'
;MMFLACCYNDPDMLIDPETIYPTRADCTDAPKSRFKPMPRRTLSPRRWKLLFNEEGCLDAAGMIMRVQRGGVHPNIKGEVWEYLLGCYDPKSTTEQRNQLRQQRRLEYEKLKTKCREMDTTVGSGRVITMPVITEDGQPIEDPNSTGEQQTNNGPLTKEVIQWKLLLHQIGLDVNRTDRTLVYYESQENLARLWDILTVYAWVDTDIGYCQGMSDLCSPISIILEHEADAFWCFERLMRRVRENFKSTSTTIGVRSQLTTLSTIMKTVDPKLHEHLENLDGGEYLFAFRMLMVIFRREFSFIDTMYLWEVRFLDNAN
;
A
#
# COMPACT_ATOMS: atom_id res chain seq x y z
N MET A 1 6.51 -14.59 16.58
CA MET A 1 5.72 -14.76 17.82
C MET A 1 6.59 -14.26 18.98
N MET A 2 6.04 -13.42 19.88
CA MET A 2 6.68 -12.83 21.09
C MET A 2 7.23 -11.37 21.00
N PHE A 3 6.44 -10.43 20.46
CA PHE A 3 6.58 -8.99 20.81
C PHE A 3 5.25 -8.26 21.10
N LEU A 4 4.12 -8.98 21.19
CA LEU A 4 2.79 -8.38 21.39
C LEU A 4 2.11 -8.71 22.74
N ALA A 5 2.83 -9.28 23.71
CA ALA A 5 2.22 -9.82 24.93
C ALA A 5 2.39 -8.99 26.22
N CYS A 6 3.08 -7.84 26.22
CA CYS A 6 3.39 -7.13 27.49
C CYS A 6 2.78 -5.73 27.67
N CYS A 7 1.74 -5.34 26.90
CA CYS A 7 1.02 -4.07 27.14
C CYS A 7 -0.50 -4.24 27.22
N TYR A 8 -0.97 -5.37 27.74
CA TYR A 8 -2.37 -5.47 28.19
C TYR A 8 -2.43 -4.98 29.63
N ASN A 9 -2.86 -3.73 29.84
CA ASN A 9 -3.58 -3.32 31.07
C ASN A 9 -4.27 -1.95 31.03
N ASP A 10 -4.17 -1.16 29.95
CA ASP A 10 -5.11 -0.04 29.75
C ASP A 10 -5.38 0.21 28.26
N PRO A 11 -6.58 -0.11 27.73
CA PRO A 11 -6.95 0.12 26.33
C PRO A 11 -7.11 1.61 25.96
N ASP A 12 -7.05 2.52 26.93
CA ASP A 12 -7.01 3.97 26.73
C ASP A 12 -5.59 4.55 26.88
N MET A 13 -4.57 3.72 27.14
CA MET A 13 -3.17 4.15 27.17
C MET A 13 -2.74 4.64 25.78
N LEU A 14 -2.26 5.88 25.72
CA LEU A 14 -1.62 6.42 24.53
C LEU A 14 -0.30 5.67 24.31
N ILE A 15 -0.34 4.62 23.50
CA ILE A 15 0.90 4.01 23.01
C ILE A 15 1.50 4.97 22.00
N ASP A 16 2.78 5.30 22.18
CA ASP A 16 3.52 6.09 21.21
C ASP A 16 3.57 5.31 19.88
N PRO A 17 3.01 5.81 18.77
CA PRO A 17 3.04 5.12 17.49
C PRO A 17 4.47 4.77 17.04
N GLU A 18 5.49 5.53 17.47
CA GLU A 18 6.90 5.23 17.16
C GLU A 18 7.39 3.94 17.80
N THR A 19 6.76 3.47 18.89
CA THR A 19 7.04 2.15 19.48
C THR A 19 6.42 0.99 18.70
N ILE A 20 5.33 1.26 17.97
CA ILE A 20 4.62 0.25 17.17
C ILE A 20 5.24 0.15 15.77
N TYR A 21 5.72 1.27 15.25
CA TYR A 21 6.41 1.35 13.96
C TYR A 21 7.84 1.86 14.16
N PRO A 22 8.71 1.07 14.83
CA PRO A 22 10.06 1.52 15.15
C PRO A 22 10.89 1.76 13.91
N THR A 23 11.63 2.85 13.92
CA THR A 23 12.71 3.12 12.97
C THR A 23 14.01 2.52 13.47
N ARG A 24 14.87 2.08 12.55
CA ARG A 24 16.18 1.53 12.87
C ARG A 24 17.04 2.56 13.60
N ALA A 25 17.81 2.10 14.58
CA ALA A 25 18.63 2.96 15.42
C ALA A 25 19.77 3.69 14.67
N ASP A 26 20.20 3.14 13.53
CA ASP A 26 21.24 3.72 12.67
C ASP A 26 20.71 4.84 11.75
N CYS A 27 19.39 5.03 11.67
CA CYS A 27 18.75 6.01 10.80
C CYS A 27 18.39 7.29 11.58
N THR A 28 19.31 8.25 11.67
CA THR A 28 19.10 9.53 12.38
C THR A 28 18.25 10.54 11.59
N ASP A 29 18.14 10.37 10.28
CA ASP A 29 17.54 11.35 9.37
C ASP A 29 16.06 11.06 9.05
N ALA A 30 15.46 10.07 9.72
CA ALA A 30 14.07 9.73 9.51
C ALA A 30 13.15 10.91 9.92
N PRO A 31 12.16 11.30 9.08
CA PRO A 31 11.21 12.33 9.44
C PRO A 31 10.45 11.96 10.71
N LYS A 32 10.51 12.81 11.74
CA LYS A 32 9.78 12.61 12.99
C LYS A 32 8.28 12.82 12.80
N SER A 33 7.47 12.01 13.48
CA SER A 33 6.01 12.13 13.41
C SER A 33 5.52 13.40 14.09
N ARG A 34 4.62 14.13 13.43
CA ARG A 34 3.88 15.25 14.04
C ARG A 34 2.56 14.78 14.64
N PHE A 35 2.00 13.70 14.11
CA PHE A 35 0.80 13.07 14.63
C PHE A 35 1.07 12.43 15.99
N LYS A 36 0.21 12.76 16.95
CA LYS A 36 0.17 12.14 18.26
C LYS A 36 -1.26 11.70 18.56
N PRO A 37 -1.49 10.44 18.97
CA PRO A 37 -2.80 10.01 19.44
C PRO A 37 -3.30 10.95 20.54
N MET A 38 -4.54 11.39 20.42
CA MET A 38 -5.14 12.35 21.35
C MET A 38 -6.19 11.63 22.21
N PRO A 39 -6.06 11.69 23.56
CA PRO A 39 -7.06 11.13 24.46
C PRO A 39 -8.45 11.62 24.09
N ARG A 40 -9.43 10.71 24.11
CA ARG A 40 -10.84 10.99 23.83
C ARG A 40 -11.16 11.50 22.41
N ARG A 41 -10.17 11.72 21.54
CA ARG A 41 -10.37 12.09 20.13
C ARG A 41 -10.08 10.92 19.19
N THR A 42 -8.91 10.30 19.32
CA THR A 42 -8.52 9.14 18.52
C THR A 42 -9.49 7.99 18.74
N LEU A 43 -9.80 7.26 17.66
CA LEU A 43 -10.62 6.06 17.71
C LEU A 43 -9.84 4.96 18.42
N SER A 44 -10.15 4.70 19.69
CA SER A 44 -9.52 3.66 20.50
C SER A 44 -10.13 2.28 20.24
N PRO A 45 -9.42 1.18 20.57
CA PRO A 45 -9.96 -0.18 20.40
C PRO A 45 -11.29 -0.40 21.13
N ARG A 46 -11.44 0.17 22.33
CA ARG A 46 -12.70 0.12 23.09
C ARG A 46 -13.84 0.81 22.34
N ARG A 47 -13.58 2.00 21.81
CA ARG A 47 -14.58 2.79 21.07
C ARG A 47 -14.94 2.14 19.74
N TRP A 48 -13.98 1.51 19.07
CA TRP A 48 -14.20 0.76 17.85
C TRP A 48 -15.23 -0.35 18.03
N LYS A 49 -15.08 -1.16 19.09
CA LYS A 49 -16.03 -2.23 19.42
C LYS A 49 -17.46 -1.71 19.67
N LEU A 50 -17.60 -0.51 20.24
CA LEU A 50 -18.90 0.10 20.53
C LEU A 50 -19.61 0.67 19.29
N LEU A 51 -18.94 0.75 18.14
CA LEU A 51 -19.57 1.18 16.89
C LEU A 51 -20.31 0.04 16.19
N PHE A 52 -20.22 -1.19 16.68
CA PHE A 52 -20.92 -2.34 16.11
C PHE A 52 -22.19 -2.64 16.89
N ASN A 53 -23.27 -2.96 16.19
CA ASN A 53 -24.49 -3.50 16.78
C ASN A 53 -24.37 -5.01 17.05
N GLU A 54 -25.45 -5.65 17.51
CA GLU A 54 -25.46 -7.08 17.87
C GLU A 54 -25.20 -8.01 16.66
N GLU A 55 -25.66 -7.62 15.47
CA GLU A 55 -25.41 -8.36 14.22
C GLU A 55 -24.00 -8.11 13.65
N GLY A 56 -23.29 -7.11 14.18
CA GLY A 56 -21.98 -6.67 13.73
C GLY A 56 -22.01 -5.66 12.58
N CYS A 57 -23.13 -4.99 12.32
CA CYS A 57 -23.17 -3.84 11.41
C CYS A 57 -22.50 -2.63 12.07
N LEU A 58 -21.73 -1.87 11.30
CA LEU A 58 -20.94 -0.73 11.75
C LEU A 58 -21.73 0.58 11.66
N ASP A 59 -21.69 1.39 12.72
CA ASP A 59 -22.03 2.82 12.69
C ASP A 59 -20.96 3.59 11.90
N ALA A 60 -21.15 3.66 10.58
CA ALA A 60 -20.24 4.35 9.67
C ALA A 60 -20.09 5.84 10.00
N ALA A 61 -21.18 6.51 10.36
CA ALA A 61 -21.16 7.93 10.71
C ALA A 61 -20.33 8.16 11.99
N GLY A 62 -20.51 7.30 12.99
CA GLY A 62 -19.72 7.29 14.21
C GLY A 62 -18.22 7.03 13.96
N MET A 63 -17.89 6.10 13.07
CA MET A 63 -16.50 5.87 12.63
C MET A 63 -15.92 7.12 11.96
N ILE A 64 -16.60 7.65 10.94
CA ILE A 64 -16.14 8.81 10.16
C ILE A 64 -15.86 10.00 11.08
N MET A 65 -16.81 10.35 11.95
CA MET A 65 -16.66 11.46 12.90
C MET A 65 -15.42 11.29 13.79
N ARG A 66 -15.09 10.07 14.21
CA ARG A 66 -13.95 9.81 15.09
C ARG A 66 -12.63 9.86 14.35
N VAL A 67 -12.57 9.26 13.15
CA VAL A 67 -11.38 9.31 12.29
C VAL A 67 -11.05 10.75 11.93
N GLN A 68 -12.03 11.58 11.56
CA GLN A 68 -11.82 13.01 11.27
C GLN A 68 -11.27 13.81 12.47
N ARG A 69 -11.69 13.47 13.69
CA ARG A 69 -11.34 14.23 14.90
C ARG A 69 -9.98 13.91 15.48
N GLY A 70 -9.48 12.70 15.27
CA GLY A 70 -8.24 12.26 15.92
C GLY A 70 -7.59 11.01 15.36
N GLY A 71 -8.03 10.54 14.18
CA GLY A 71 -7.44 9.39 13.50
C GLY A 71 -7.73 8.06 14.20
N VAL A 72 -7.03 7.03 13.75
CA VAL A 72 -7.20 5.65 14.22
C VAL A 72 -6.03 5.23 15.11
N HIS A 73 -6.34 4.58 16.24
CA HIS A 73 -5.32 4.00 17.10
C HIS A 73 -4.55 2.89 16.35
N PRO A 74 -3.21 2.85 16.41
CA PRO A 74 -2.39 1.89 15.65
C PRO A 74 -2.86 0.42 15.69
N ASN A 75 -3.20 -0.10 16.88
CA ASN A 75 -3.62 -1.50 17.06
C ASN A 75 -4.90 -1.92 16.30
N ILE A 76 -5.72 -0.97 15.86
CA ILE A 76 -6.95 -1.25 15.10
C ILE A 76 -6.89 -0.69 13.68
N LYS A 77 -5.75 -0.15 13.24
CA LYS A 77 -5.63 0.43 11.89
C LYS A 77 -5.97 -0.60 10.81
N GLY A 78 -5.46 -1.82 10.92
CA GLY A 78 -5.77 -2.90 9.96
C GLY A 78 -7.28 -3.12 9.81
N GLU A 79 -7.99 -3.33 10.92
CA GLU A 79 -9.44 -3.54 10.91
C GLU A 79 -10.22 -2.35 10.35
N VAL A 80 -9.87 -1.13 10.77
CA VAL A 80 -10.57 0.09 10.33
C VAL A 80 -10.31 0.37 8.85
N TRP A 81 -9.09 0.13 8.36
CA TRP A 81 -8.74 0.36 6.96
C TRP A 81 -9.48 -0.58 6.00
N GLU A 82 -9.88 -1.78 6.43
CA GLU A 82 -10.76 -2.63 5.61
C GLU A 82 -12.11 -1.94 5.33
N TYR A 83 -12.62 -1.09 6.23
CA TYR A 83 -13.82 -0.29 5.95
C TYR A 83 -13.50 0.98 5.16
N LEU A 84 -12.44 1.72 5.53
CA LEU A 84 -12.07 2.96 4.86
C LEU A 84 -11.71 2.74 3.37
N LEU A 85 -11.13 1.58 3.03
CA LEU A 85 -10.81 1.18 1.67
C LEU A 85 -12.00 0.53 0.94
N GLY A 86 -13.11 0.28 1.61
CA GLY A 86 -14.32 -0.31 1.03
C GLY A 86 -14.17 -1.82 0.76
N CYS A 87 -13.33 -2.51 1.53
CA CYS A 87 -13.28 -3.98 1.54
C CYS A 87 -14.50 -4.59 2.23
N TYR A 88 -15.06 -3.88 3.21
CA TYR A 88 -16.32 -4.23 3.86
C TYR A 88 -17.35 -3.13 3.73
N ASP A 89 -18.59 -3.54 3.47
CA ASP A 89 -19.76 -2.67 3.59
C ASP A 89 -20.09 -2.47 5.08
N PRO A 90 -20.24 -1.23 5.59
CA PRO A 90 -20.65 -0.99 6.96
C PRO A 90 -21.96 -1.68 7.37
N LYS A 91 -22.86 -1.94 6.43
CA LYS A 91 -24.14 -2.64 6.66
C LYS A 91 -24.01 -4.17 6.69
N SER A 92 -22.83 -4.71 6.41
CA SER A 92 -22.60 -6.16 6.49
C SER A 92 -22.62 -6.66 7.92
N THR A 93 -23.04 -7.90 8.13
CA THR A 93 -22.96 -8.58 9.43
C THR A 93 -21.58 -9.20 9.64
N THR A 94 -21.26 -9.59 10.88
CA THR A 94 -20.00 -10.30 11.19
C THR A 94 -19.86 -11.58 10.37
N GLU A 95 -20.95 -12.35 10.23
CA GLU A 95 -20.94 -13.61 9.49
C GLU A 95 -20.69 -13.38 7.99
N GLN A 96 -21.35 -12.40 7.38
CA GLN A 96 -21.12 -12.02 5.98
C GLN A 96 -19.68 -11.62 5.73
N ARG A 97 -19.06 -10.85 6.63
CA ARG A 97 -17.65 -10.47 6.52
C ARG A 97 -16.71 -11.65 6.68
N ASN A 98 -17.00 -12.58 7.58
CA ASN A 98 -16.19 -13.78 7.76
C ASN A 98 -16.20 -14.65 6.49
N GLN A 99 -17.37 -14.85 5.90
CA GLN A 99 -17.52 -15.57 4.62
C GLN A 99 -16.77 -14.85 3.50
N LEU A 100 -16.95 -13.53 3.37
CA LEU A 100 -16.25 -12.73 2.37
C LEU A 100 -14.72 -12.77 2.56
N ARG A 101 -14.23 -12.74 3.80
CA ARG A 101 -12.79 -12.86 4.11
C ARG A 101 -12.26 -14.23 3.67
N GLN A 102 -12.96 -15.31 3.98
CA GLN A 102 -12.56 -16.66 3.56
C GLN A 102 -12.55 -16.80 2.04
N GLN A 103 -13.58 -16.30 1.36
CA GLN A 103 -13.67 -16.32 -0.11
C GLN A 103 -12.51 -15.56 -0.75
N ARG A 104 -12.24 -14.34 -0.28
CA ARG A 104 -11.13 -13.49 -0.75
C ARG A 104 -9.76 -14.11 -0.52
N ARG A 105 -9.55 -14.76 0.63
CA ARG A 105 -8.31 -15.50 0.91
C ARG A 105 -8.12 -16.65 -0.07
N LEU A 106 -9.17 -17.45 -0.31
CA LEU A 106 -9.12 -18.53 -1.30
C LEU A 106 -8.85 -18.02 -2.72
N GLU A 107 -9.47 -16.90 -3.10
CA GLU A 107 -9.26 -16.28 -4.41
C GLU A 107 -7.84 -15.78 -4.58
N TYR A 108 -7.29 -15.11 -3.56
CA TYR A 108 -5.89 -14.69 -3.55
C TYR A 108 -4.93 -15.87 -3.69
N GLU A 109 -5.14 -16.96 -2.95
CA GLU A 109 -4.29 -18.15 -3.07
C GLU A 109 -4.34 -18.75 -4.48
N LYS A 110 -5.51 -18.76 -5.14
CA LYS A 110 -5.61 -19.20 -6.55
C LYS A 110 -4.78 -18.31 -7.48
N LEU A 111 -4.85 -16.99 -7.30
CA LEU A 111 -4.06 -16.04 -8.08
C LEU A 111 -2.56 -16.22 -7.84
N LYS A 112 -2.16 -16.39 -6.57
CA LYS A 112 -0.78 -16.62 -6.17
C LYS A 112 -0.24 -17.94 -6.72
N THR A 113 -1.04 -19.02 -6.69
CA THR A 113 -0.68 -20.31 -7.31
C THR A 113 -0.49 -20.17 -8.82
N LYS A 114 -1.39 -19.47 -9.52
CA LYS A 114 -1.23 -19.20 -10.96
C LYS A 114 0.08 -18.44 -11.26
N CYS A 115 0.40 -17.44 -10.44
CA CYS A 115 1.68 -16.72 -10.55
C CYS A 115 2.88 -17.64 -10.28
N ARG A 116 2.77 -18.55 -9.30
CA ARG A 116 3.80 -19.54 -8.96
C ARG A 116 4.05 -20.57 -10.06
N GLU A 117 3.01 -20.99 -10.77
CA GLU A 117 3.12 -21.88 -11.93
C GLU A 117 3.91 -21.21 -13.07
N MET A 118 3.82 -19.89 -13.20
CA MET A 118 4.58 -19.12 -14.19
C MET A 118 6.00 -18.79 -13.70
N ASP A 119 6.18 -18.53 -12.40
CA ASP A 119 7.47 -18.30 -11.77
C ASP A 119 7.51 -18.86 -10.34
N THR A 120 8.32 -19.88 -10.10
CA THR A 120 8.39 -20.60 -8.82
C THR A 120 8.86 -19.72 -7.66
N THR A 121 9.42 -18.54 -7.93
CA THR A 121 9.84 -17.60 -6.91
C THR A 121 8.65 -17.01 -6.15
N VAL A 122 7.46 -16.94 -6.76
CA VAL A 122 6.25 -16.40 -6.12
C VAL A 122 5.80 -17.26 -4.94
N GLY A 123 5.80 -16.66 -3.74
CA GLY A 123 5.51 -17.36 -2.50
C GLY A 123 6.66 -18.22 -1.95
N SER A 124 7.86 -18.13 -2.52
CA SER A 124 9.04 -18.87 -2.03
C SER A 124 9.74 -18.20 -0.84
N GLY A 125 9.40 -16.96 -0.52
CA GLY A 125 10.13 -16.14 0.44
C GLY A 125 11.36 -15.43 -0.14
N ARG A 126 11.61 -15.53 -1.46
CA ARG A 126 12.70 -14.85 -2.17
C ARG A 126 12.17 -13.68 -2.98
N VAL A 127 13.03 -12.69 -3.20
CA VAL A 127 12.74 -11.50 -4.01
C VAL A 127 13.65 -11.48 -5.23
N ILE A 128 13.07 -11.37 -6.44
CA ILE A 128 13.81 -11.25 -7.69
C ILE A 128 14.32 -9.83 -7.86
N THR A 129 15.63 -9.65 -8.03
CA THR A 129 16.25 -8.33 -8.28
C THR A 129 17.01 -8.24 -9.61
N MET A 130 17.18 -9.37 -10.28
CA MET A 130 17.81 -9.47 -11.59
C MET A 130 16.78 -9.89 -12.63
N PRO A 131 16.89 -9.41 -13.89
CA PRO A 131 16.01 -9.86 -14.97
C PRO A 131 16.07 -11.38 -15.14
N VAL A 132 14.90 -12.04 -15.16
CA VAL A 132 14.79 -13.50 -15.29
C VAL A 132 14.68 -13.93 -16.75
N ILE A 133 14.19 -13.03 -17.62
CA ILE A 133 14.00 -13.27 -19.05
C ILE A 133 14.43 -12.06 -19.88
N THR A 134 14.77 -12.29 -21.14
CA THR A 134 14.96 -11.24 -22.16
C THR A 134 13.61 -10.73 -22.69
N GLU A 135 13.63 -9.63 -23.45
CA GLU A 135 12.43 -9.09 -24.11
C GLU A 135 11.78 -10.09 -25.08
N ASP A 136 12.59 -10.99 -25.65
CA ASP A 136 12.14 -12.08 -26.55
C ASP A 136 11.62 -13.32 -25.79
N GLY A 137 11.56 -13.26 -24.46
CA GLY A 137 11.08 -14.36 -23.62
C GLY A 137 12.09 -15.49 -23.40
N GLN A 138 13.38 -15.28 -23.70
CA GLN A 138 14.42 -16.27 -23.43
C GLN A 138 14.88 -16.18 -21.96
N PRO A 139 15.06 -17.30 -21.25
CA PRO A 139 15.59 -17.30 -19.89
C PRO A 139 16.99 -16.68 -19.82
N ILE A 140 17.26 -15.89 -18.77
CA ILE A 140 18.60 -15.39 -18.46
C ILE A 140 19.19 -16.28 -17.37
N GLU A 141 20.35 -16.88 -17.64
CA GLU A 141 21.04 -17.72 -16.65
C GLU A 141 21.59 -16.87 -15.50
N ASP A 142 21.19 -17.20 -14.27
CA ASP A 142 21.81 -16.66 -13.06
C ASP A 142 23.07 -17.48 -12.74
N PRO A 143 24.27 -16.88 -12.79
CA PRO A 143 25.54 -17.60 -12.54
C PRO A 143 25.66 -18.18 -11.13
N ASN A 144 24.79 -17.81 -10.19
CA ASN A 144 24.79 -18.32 -8.82
C ASN A 144 23.67 -19.34 -8.52
N SER A 145 22.90 -19.78 -9.53
CA SER A 145 21.80 -20.73 -9.32
C SER A 145 22.29 -22.19 -9.41
N THR A 146 22.44 -22.85 -8.26
CA THR A 146 22.52 -24.32 -8.18
C THR A 146 21.16 -24.91 -8.56
N GLY A 147 21.04 -25.26 -9.84
CA GLY A 147 20.16 -26.25 -10.45
C GLY A 147 18.78 -26.49 -9.83
N GLU A 148 17.75 -26.04 -10.54
CA GLU A 148 16.66 -26.90 -11.04
C GLU A 148 16.08 -26.23 -12.29
N GLN A 149 16.58 -26.64 -13.46
CA GLN A 149 15.99 -26.27 -14.74
C GLN A 149 14.63 -26.98 -14.88
N GLN A 150 13.52 -26.24 -14.81
CA GLN A 150 12.28 -26.69 -15.44
C GLN A 150 12.30 -26.28 -16.92
N THR A 151 13.00 -27.09 -17.70
CA THR A 151 12.81 -27.21 -19.15
C THR A 151 11.52 -27.96 -19.42
N ASN A 152 10.37 -27.31 -19.26
CA ASN A 152 9.10 -27.78 -19.81
C ASN A 152 8.10 -26.64 -19.77
N ASN A 153 8.07 -25.81 -20.81
CA ASN A 153 6.85 -25.11 -21.21
C ASN A 153 7.00 -24.75 -22.69
N GLY A 154 5.90 -24.87 -23.44
CA GLY A 154 5.80 -24.36 -24.80
C GLY A 154 6.07 -22.85 -24.86
N PRO A 155 5.98 -22.22 -26.05
CA PRO A 155 6.22 -20.78 -26.18
C PRO A 155 5.41 -19.99 -25.13
N LEU A 156 6.10 -19.19 -24.32
CA LEU A 156 5.46 -18.32 -23.32
C LEU A 156 4.50 -17.36 -24.04
N THR A 157 3.34 -17.11 -23.44
CA THR A 157 2.44 -16.09 -24.01
C THR A 157 3.02 -14.69 -23.77
N LYS A 158 2.60 -13.74 -24.61
CA LYS A 158 3.06 -12.35 -24.53
C LYS A 158 2.79 -11.73 -23.16
N GLU A 159 1.67 -12.06 -22.55
CA GLU A 159 1.27 -11.56 -21.22
C GLU A 159 2.22 -12.06 -20.13
N VAL A 160 2.64 -13.33 -20.20
CA VAL A 160 3.58 -13.91 -19.23
C VAL A 160 4.97 -13.30 -19.37
N ILE A 161 5.42 -13.05 -20.61
CA ILE A 161 6.69 -12.36 -20.87
C ILE A 161 6.64 -10.95 -20.27
N GLN A 162 5.60 -10.17 -20.59
CA GLN A 162 5.44 -8.81 -20.07
C GLN A 162 5.43 -8.78 -18.54
N TRP A 163 4.68 -9.68 -17.90
CA TRP A 163 4.64 -9.76 -16.45
C TRP A 163 5.99 -10.17 -15.84
N LYS A 164 6.69 -11.16 -16.41
CA LYS A 164 8.02 -11.58 -15.94
C LYS A 164 9.07 -10.47 -16.05
N LEU A 165 8.98 -9.62 -17.07
CA LEU A 165 9.87 -8.45 -17.20
C LEU A 165 9.70 -7.46 -16.04
N LEU A 166 8.53 -7.40 -15.40
CA LEU A 166 8.28 -6.51 -14.26
C LEU A 166 8.88 -7.00 -12.93
N LEU A 167 9.11 -8.31 -12.77
CA LEU A 167 9.45 -8.94 -11.48
C LEU A 167 10.72 -8.37 -10.83
N HIS A 168 11.76 -8.13 -11.65
CA HIS A 168 13.02 -7.57 -11.17
C HIS A 168 12.86 -6.12 -10.72
N GLN A 169 12.07 -5.32 -11.45
CA GLN A 169 11.80 -3.92 -11.09
C GLN A 169 11.00 -3.85 -9.78
N ILE A 170 10.02 -4.73 -9.59
CA ILE A 170 9.28 -4.85 -8.32
C ILE A 170 10.26 -5.14 -7.19
N GLY A 171 11.17 -6.10 -7.35
CA GLY A 171 12.11 -6.44 -6.28
C GLY A 171 13.15 -5.36 -5.98
N LEU A 172 13.62 -4.62 -7.00
CA LEU A 172 14.48 -3.44 -6.79
C LEU A 172 13.76 -2.35 -6.00
N ASP A 173 12.47 -2.13 -6.23
CA ASP A 173 11.66 -1.14 -5.52
C ASP A 173 11.29 -1.61 -4.11
N VAL A 174 10.90 -2.88 -3.93
CA VAL A 174 10.67 -3.49 -2.61
C VAL A 174 11.91 -3.35 -1.74
N ASN A 175 13.09 -3.69 -2.27
CA ASN A 175 14.33 -3.53 -1.53
C ASN A 175 14.65 -2.08 -1.18
N ARG A 176 14.09 -1.09 -1.88
CA ARG A 176 14.26 0.36 -1.61
C ARG A 176 13.15 0.95 -0.74
N THR A 177 12.07 0.21 -0.50
CA THR A 177 10.88 0.70 0.20
C THR A 177 11.12 0.72 1.69
N ASP A 178 10.90 1.87 2.31
CA ASP A 178 10.85 2.07 3.77
C ASP A 178 11.98 1.40 4.58
N ARG A 179 13.20 1.42 4.03
CA ARG A 179 14.40 0.81 4.62
C ARG A 179 14.69 1.25 6.05
N THR A 180 14.19 2.41 6.46
CA THR A 180 14.36 2.95 7.81
C THR A 180 13.46 2.27 8.84
N LEU A 181 12.41 1.55 8.43
CA LEU A 181 11.52 0.83 9.34
C LEU A 181 12.11 -0.55 9.68
N VAL A 182 12.13 -0.89 10.97
CA VAL A 182 12.61 -2.21 11.45
C VAL A 182 11.80 -3.36 10.83
N TYR A 183 10.53 -3.12 10.49
CA TYR A 183 9.67 -4.12 9.84
C TYR A 183 10.30 -4.75 8.58
N TYR A 184 10.99 -3.96 7.76
CA TYR A 184 11.58 -4.44 6.50
C TYR A 184 13.01 -4.97 6.64
N GLU A 185 13.53 -5.12 7.86
CA GLU A 185 14.76 -5.91 8.10
C GLU A 185 14.50 -7.41 7.89
N SER A 186 13.26 -7.86 8.10
CA SER A 186 12.85 -9.24 7.85
C SER A 186 12.69 -9.50 6.36
N GLN A 187 13.41 -10.50 5.84
CA GLN A 187 13.24 -10.99 4.48
C GLN A 187 11.84 -11.54 4.21
N GLU A 188 11.17 -12.10 5.22
CA GLU A 188 9.78 -12.55 5.10
C GLU A 188 8.84 -11.39 4.77
N ASN A 189 9.05 -10.22 5.41
CA ASN A 189 8.22 -9.04 5.18
C ASN A 189 8.49 -8.39 3.82
N LEU A 190 9.75 -8.41 3.35
CA LEU A 190 10.10 -7.98 1.99
C LEU A 190 9.49 -8.92 0.94
N ALA A 191 9.63 -10.23 1.13
CA ALA A 191 9.05 -11.23 0.22
C ALA A 191 7.52 -11.14 0.17
N ARG A 192 6.87 -10.91 1.31
CA ARG A 192 5.43 -10.66 1.38
C ARG A 192 5.01 -9.43 0.56
N LEU A 193 5.72 -8.31 0.71
CA LEU A 193 5.44 -7.10 -0.07
C LEU A 193 5.65 -7.36 -1.58
N TRP A 194 6.70 -8.09 -1.92
CA TRP A 194 6.99 -8.49 -3.29
C TRP A 194 5.91 -9.40 -3.89
N ASP A 195 5.44 -10.40 -3.14
CA ASP A 195 4.36 -11.30 -3.57
C ASP A 195 3.06 -10.54 -3.85
N ILE A 196 2.64 -9.63 -2.95
CA ILE A 196 1.41 -8.83 -3.13
C ILE A 196 1.49 -8.00 -4.42
N LEU A 197 2.61 -7.30 -4.65
CA LEU A 197 2.81 -6.47 -5.84
C LEU A 197 2.90 -7.31 -7.11
N THR A 198 3.53 -8.47 -7.03
CA THR A 198 3.70 -9.41 -8.14
C THR A 198 2.36 -10.00 -8.58
N VAL A 199 1.52 -10.42 -7.61
CA VAL A 199 0.15 -10.88 -7.89
C VAL A 199 -0.70 -9.74 -8.44
N TYR A 200 -0.59 -8.53 -7.90
CA TYR A 200 -1.33 -7.38 -8.43
C TYR A 200 -0.98 -7.08 -9.89
N ALA A 201 0.32 -7.08 -10.23
CA ALA A 201 0.78 -6.83 -11.59
C ALA A 201 0.24 -7.86 -12.62
N TRP A 202 -0.12 -9.05 -12.16
CA TRP A 202 -0.80 -10.06 -12.99
C TRP A 202 -2.32 -9.83 -13.09
N VAL A 203 -2.95 -9.28 -12.05
CA VAL A 203 -4.39 -9.04 -12.01
C VAL A 203 -4.79 -7.83 -12.86
N ASP A 204 -4.02 -6.74 -12.79
CA ASP A 204 -4.25 -5.53 -13.58
C ASP A 204 -3.16 -5.38 -14.64
N THR A 205 -3.20 -6.20 -15.70
CA THR A 205 -2.17 -6.22 -16.75
C THR A 205 -2.06 -4.94 -17.56
N ASP A 206 -3.12 -4.13 -17.60
CA ASP A 206 -3.12 -2.82 -18.26
C ASP A 206 -2.16 -1.82 -17.58
N ILE A 207 -2.10 -1.87 -16.25
CA ILE A 207 -1.17 -1.04 -15.45
C ILE A 207 0.13 -1.81 -15.18
N GLY A 208 0.02 -3.11 -14.92
CA GLY A 208 1.07 -3.97 -14.44
C GLY A 208 1.65 -3.44 -13.13
N TYR A 209 2.95 -3.13 -13.16
CA TYR A 209 3.65 -2.50 -12.07
C TYR A 209 4.29 -1.19 -12.52
N CYS A 210 4.07 -0.15 -11.73
CA CYS A 210 4.70 1.15 -11.89
C CYS A 210 5.49 1.50 -10.63
N GLN A 211 6.63 2.16 -10.81
CA GLN A 211 7.44 2.66 -9.70
C GLN A 211 6.60 3.57 -8.79
N GLY A 212 6.68 3.32 -7.48
CA GLY A 212 5.87 4.00 -6.46
C GLY A 212 4.70 3.17 -5.93
N MET A 213 4.29 2.10 -6.63
CA MET A 213 3.26 1.18 -6.10
C MET A 213 3.72 0.46 -4.82
N SER A 214 5.02 0.19 -4.66
CA SER A 214 5.55 -0.38 -3.42
C SER A 214 5.40 0.56 -2.22
N ASP A 215 5.52 1.87 -2.44
CA ASP A 215 5.31 2.90 -1.41
C ASP A 215 3.85 2.97 -0.97
N LEU A 216 2.92 2.69 -1.89
CA LEU A 216 1.49 2.60 -1.60
C LEU A 216 1.13 1.32 -0.84
N CYS A 217 1.74 0.20 -1.23
CA CYS A 217 1.47 -1.10 -0.62
C CYS A 217 2.11 -1.28 0.76
N SER A 218 3.24 -0.61 1.03
CA SER A 218 4.00 -0.77 2.28
C SER A 218 3.15 -0.57 3.55
N PRO A 219 2.43 0.57 3.73
CA PRO A 219 1.60 0.76 4.91
C PRO A 219 0.52 -0.31 5.08
N ILE A 220 -0.09 -0.75 3.97
CA ILE A 220 -1.13 -1.79 3.97
C ILE A 220 -0.55 -3.14 4.39
N SER A 221 0.62 -3.51 3.87
CA SER A 221 1.31 -4.75 4.23
C SER A 221 1.71 -4.79 5.70
N ILE A 222 2.07 -3.64 6.29
CA ILE A 222 2.47 -3.53 7.70
C ILE A 222 1.27 -3.68 8.63
N ILE A 223 0.13 -3.04 8.33
CA ILE A 223 -1.00 -2.99 9.26
C ILE A 223 -1.93 -4.20 9.18
N LEU A 224 -1.90 -4.97 8.07
CA LEU A 224 -2.73 -6.17 7.88
C LEU A 224 -1.88 -7.42 8.04
N GLU A 225 -2.26 -8.28 8.98
CA GLU A 225 -1.49 -9.49 9.31
C GLU A 225 -1.55 -10.56 8.22
N HIS A 226 -2.67 -10.71 7.52
CA HIS A 226 -2.83 -11.73 6.47
C HIS A 226 -2.56 -11.17 5.07
N GLU A 227 -1.71 -11.85 4.30
CA GLU A 227 -1.23 -11.36 3.00
C GLU A 227 -2.38 -11.10 2.01
N ALA A 228 -3.32 -12.04 1.90
CA ALA A 228 -4.51 -11.85 1.07
C ALA A 228 -5.35 -10.62 1.48
N ASP A 229 -5.51 -10.35 2.77
CA ASP A 229 -6.30 -9.21 3.23
C ASP A 229 -5.59 -7.89 2.86
N ALA A 230 -4.25 -7.88 2.95
CA ALA A 230 -3.41 -6.79 2.47
C ALA A 230 -3.50 -6.61 0.95
N PHE A 231 -3.48 -7.70 0.18
CA PHE A 231 -3.68 -7.65 -1.28
C PHE A 231 -5.00 -7.01 -1.65
N TRP A 232 -6.13 -7.43 -1.04
CA TRP A 232 -7.43 -6.86 -1.39
C TRP A 232 -7.58 -5.41 -0.95
N CYS A 233 -6.98 -5.01 0.17
CA CYS A 233 -6.92 -3.60 0.55
C CYS A 233 -6.07 -2.78 -0.42
N PHE A 234 -4.92 -3.31 -0.86
CA PHE A 234 -4.06 -2.68 -1.85
C PHE A 234 -4.76 -2.56 -3.21
N GLU A 235 -5.46 -3.60 -3.65
CA GLU A 235 -6.26 -3.60 -4.87
C GLU A 235 -7.33 -2.50 -4.84
N ARG A 236 -8.06 -2.37 -3.72
CA ARG A 236 -9.03 -1.28 -3.53
C ARG A 236 -8.38 0.10 -3.52
N LEU A 237 -7.20 0.25 -2.91
CA LEU A 237 -6.44 1.50 -2.97
C LEU A 237 -6.07 1.81 -4.43
N MET A 238 -5.53 0.83 -5.15
CA MET A 238 -5.12 1.00 -6.53
C MET A 238 -6.29 1.37 -7.43
N ARG A 239 -7.50 0.83 -7.26
CA ARG A 239 -8.68 1.31 -8.00
C ARG A 239 -8.92 2.82 -7.88
N ARG A 240 -8.61 3.41 -6.72
CA ARG A 240 -8.79 4.86 -6.46
C ARG A 240 -7.70 5.72 -7.08
N VAL A 241 -6.48 5.19 -7.19
CA VAL A 241 -5.33 5.92 -7.73
C VAL A 241 -4.84 5.40 -9.07
N ARG A 242 -5.59 4.49 -9.70
CA ARG A 242 -5.21 3.82 -10.95
C ARG A 242 -4.87 4.81 -12.05
N GLU A 243 -5.65 5.89 -12.15
CA GLU A 243 -5.43 6.95 -13.14
C GLU A 243 -4.07 7.65 -12.97
N ASN A 244 -3.48 7.67 -11.76
CA ASN A 244 -2.15 8.24 -11.54
C ASN A 244 -1.06 7.44 -12.27
N PHE A 245 -1.28 6.13 -12.47
CA PHE A 245 -0.31 5.19 -13.02
C PHE A 245 -0.54 4.87 -14.50
N LYS A 246 -1.65 5.33 -15.09
CA LYS A 246 -1.86 5.21 -16.52
C LYS A 246 -0.82 6.05 -17.27
N SER A 247 -0.01 5.37 -18.08
CA SER A 247 0.88 6.00 -19.05
C SER A 247 0.27 5.83 -20.44
N THR A 248 -0.41 6.86 -20.93
CA THR A 248 -0.79 6.92 -22.35
C THR A 248 0.28 7.69 -23.10
N SER A 249 0.53 7.34 -24.36
CA SER A 249 1.49 7.97 -25.28
C SER A 249 1.39 9.50 -25.40
N THR A 250 0.31 10.12 -24.90
CA THR A 250 0.07 11.57 -24.91
C THR A 250 -0.15 12.20 -23.52
N THR A 251 -0.36 11.42 -22.46
CA THR A 251 -0.71 11.96 -21.13
C THR A 251 -0.13 11.13 -19.98
N ILE A 252 0.62 11.81 -19.11
CA ILE A 252 1.06 11.31 -17.81
C ILE A 252 -0.15 11.33 -16.87
N GLY A 253 -0.47 10.22 -16.19
CA GLY A 253 -1.68 10.06 -15.36
C GLY A 253 -1.95 11.17 -14.33
N VAL A 254 -0.90 11.76 -13.78
CA VAL A 254 -0.99 12.84 -12.78
C VAL A 254 -1.13 14.25 -13.40
N ARG A 255 -0.98 14.40 -14.72
CA ARG A 255 -0.97 15.70 -15.40
C ARG A 255 -2.27 16.50 -15.20
N SER A 256 -3.41 15.82 -15.16
CA SER A 256 -4.71 16.46 -14.87
C SER A 256 -4.71 17.08 -13.47
N GLN A 257 -4.18 16.38 -12.46
CA GLN A 257 -4.06 16.88 -11.10
C GLN A 257 -3.07 18.05 -10.99
N LEU A 258 -1.95 18.00 -11.72
CA LEU A 258 -1.01 19.12 -11.79
C LEU A 258 -1.64 20.36 -12.43
N THR A 259 -2.45 20.17 -13.47
CA THR A 259 -3.19 21.27 -14.12
C THR A 259 -4.21 21.89 -13.17
N THR A 260 -4.94 21.05 -12.42
CA THR A 260 -5.85 21.51 -11.36
C THR A 260 -5.09 22.26 -10.26
N LEU A 261 -3.93 21.74 -9.82
CA LEU A 261 -3.08 22.40 -8.83
C LEU A 261 -2.62 23.79 -9.32
N SER A 262 -2.17 23.88 -10.57
CA SER A 262 -1.79 25.16 -11.19
C SER A 262 -2.95 26.15 -11.20
N THR A 263 -4.16 25.70 -11.54
CA THR A 263 -5.39 26.53 -11.54
C THR A 263 -5.76 27.01 -10.13
N ILE A 264 -5.65 26.13 -9.13
CA ILE A 264 -5.89 26.48 -7.72
C ILE A 264 -4.86 27.52 -7.27
N MET A 265 -3.58 27.31 -7.56
CA MET A 265 -2.52 28.25 -7.19
C MET A 265 -2.69 29.62 -7.85
N LYS A 266 -3.08 29.66 -9.13
CA LYS A 266 -3.45 30.90 -9.84
C LYS A 266 -4.53 31.70 -9.11
N THR A 267 -5.43 31.02 -8.40
CA THR A 267 -6.56 31.64 -7.69
C THR A 267 -6.21 31.98 -6.23
N VAL A 268 -5.53 31.07 -5.53
CA VAL A 268 -5.24 31.18 -4.09
C VAL A 268 -4.05 32.08 -3.82
N ASP A 269 -2.97 31.96 -4.61
CA ASP A 269 -1.77 32.80 -4.49
C ASP A 269 -1.20 33.10 -5.89
N PRO A 270 -1.77 34.09 -6.59
CA PRO A 270 -1.33 34.47 -7.94
C PRO A 270 0.15 34.89 -7.99
N LYS A 271 0.66 35.51 -6.91
CA LYS A 271 2.05 35.99 -6.84
C LYS A 271 3.03 34.84 -6.80
N LEU A 272 2.75 33.81 -5.99
CA LEU A 272 3.57 32.61 -5.97
C LEU A 272 3.49 31.88 -7.31
N HIS A 273 2.31 31.81 -7.92
CA HIS A 273 2.15 31.18 -9.22
C HIS A 273 2.99 31.88 -10.31
N GLU A 274 2.90 33.21 -10.43
CA GLU A 274 3.71 34.00 -11.38
C GLU A 274 5.21 33.83 -11.13
N HIS A 275 5.63 33.80 -9.87
CA HIS A 275 7.03 33.53 -9.52
C HIS A 275 7.48 32.15 -10.01
N LEU A 276 6.64 31.12 -9.86
CA LEU A 276 6.94 29.77 -10.36
C LEU A 276 6.94 29.71 -11.90
N GLU A 277 6.01 30.39 -12.57
CA GLU A 277 6.01 30.51 -14.04
C GLU A 277 7.31 31.16 -14.54
N ASN A 278 7.78 32.23 -13.88
CA ASN A 278 9.05 32.90 -14.22
C ASN A 278 10.30 32.02 -14.02
N LEU A 279 10.19 30.92 -13.28
CA LEU A 279 11.25 29.93 -13.06
C LEU A 279 11.07 28.67 -13.92
N ASP A 280 10.22 28.72 -14.95
CA ASP A 280 9.81 27.56 -15.76
C ASP A 280 9.15 26.43 -14.94
N GLY A 281 8.64 26.74 -13.74
CA GLY A 281 8.00 25.83 -12.80
C GLY A 281 6.47 25.83 -12.84
N GLY A 282 5.85 26.51 -13.81
CA GLY A 282 4.39 26.71 -13.90
C GLY A 282 3.56 25.44 -14.12
N GLU A 283 4.19 24.34 -14.55
CA GLU A 283 3.56 23.01 -14.66
C GLU A 283 3.59 22.20 -13.36
N TYR A 284 4.23 22.71 -12.30
CA TYR A 284 4.30 22.07 -10.98
C TYR A 284 4.87 20.64 -10.97
N LEU A 285 5.77 20.32 -11.91
CA LEU A 285 6.35 18.97 -12.02
C LEU A 285 7.05 18.48 -10.74
N PHE A 286 7.51 19.39 -9.87
CA PHE A 286 8.04 19.04 -8.54
C PHE A 286 7.00 18.34 -7.64
N ALA A 287 5.70 18.57 -7.84
CA ALA A 287 4.62 17.93 -7.12
C ALA A 287 4.22 16.56 -7.71
N PHE A 288 4.84 16.14 -8.82
CA PHE A 288 4.52 14.88 -9.49
C PHE A 288 4.62 13.69 -8.55
N ARG A 289 5.77 13.53 -7.89
CA ARG A 289 5.99 12.44 -6.91
C ARG A 289 4.97 12.52 -5.77
N MET A 290 4.71 13.72 -5.27
CA MET A 290 3.80 13.94 -4.15
C MET A 290 2.40 13.42 -4.47
N LEU A 291 1.88 13.71 -5.67
CA LEU A 291 0.55 13.28 -6.08
C LEU A 291 0.52 11.80 -6.47
N MET A 292 1.57 11.30 -7.13
CA MET A 292 1.66 9.91 -7.59
C MET A 292 1.55 8.91 -6.44
N VAL A 293 2.27 9.13 -5.35
CA VAL A 293 2.29 8.24 -4.17
C VAL A 293 1.56 8.83 -2.95
N ILE A 294 0.59 9.72 -3.17
CA ILE A 294 -0.28 10.29 -2.13
C ILE A 294 0.52 10.82 -0.92
N PHE A 295 1.55 11.61 -1.20
CA PHE A 295 2.47 12.24 -0.26
C PHE A 295 3.29 11.29 0.63
N ARG A 296 3.32 9.98 0.33
CA ARG A 296 4.06 8.99 1.13
C ARG A 296 5.53 9.38 1.34
N ARG A 297 6.17 10.00 0.35
CA ARG A 297 7.59 10.40 0.42
C ARG A 297 7.84 11.75 1.09
N GLU A 298 6.79 12.49 1.46
CA GLU A 298 6.90 13.84 2.03
C GLU A 298 6.67 13.85 3.55
N PHE A 299 6.10 12.79 4.09
CA PHE A 299 5.74 12.66 5.51
C PHE A 299 6.38 11.43 6.15
N SER A 300 6.43 11.44 7.49
CA SER A 300 6.78 10.23 8.26
C SER A 300 5.78 9.10 7.95
N PHE A 301 6.15 7.87 8.27
CA PHE A 301 5.26 6.71 8.08
C PHE A 301 3.93 6.90 8.83
N ILE A 302 4.00 7.38 10.08
CA ILE A 302 2.85 7.61 10.95
C ILE A 302 1.97 8.76 10.44
N ASP A 303 2.58 9.88 10.04
CA ASP A 303 1.84 11.03 9.49
C ASP A 303 1.15 10.65 8.17
N THR A 304 1.80 9.83 7.33
CA THR A 304 1.19 9.33 6.09
C THR A 304 -0.06 8.51 6.38
N MET A 305 0.01 7.57 7.33
CA MET A 305 -1.17 6.77 7.71
C MET A 305 -2.33 7.65 8.18
N TYR A 306 -2.05 8.68 8.97
CA TYR A 306 -3.08 9.62 9.42
C TYR A 306 -3.68 10.43 8.25
N LEU A 307 -2.84 10.94 7.35
CA LEU A 307 -3.29 11.66 6.15
C LEU A 307 -4.21 10.78 5.30
N TRP A 308 -3.83 9.51 5.10
CA TRP A 308 -4.60 8.56 4.31
C TRP A 308 -5.92 8.19 4.97
N GLU A 309 -5.93 8.00 6.29
CA GLU A 309 -7.17 7.77 7.04
C GLU A 309 -8.20 8.87 6.78
N VAL A 310 -7.80 10.13 6.84
CA VAL A 310 -8.69 11.26 6.55
C VAL A 310 -9.12 11.26 5.09
N ARG A 311 -8.19 11.03 4.16
CA ARG A 311 -8.48 11.01 2.72
C ARG A 311 -9.41 9.87 2.29
N PHE A 312 -9.37 8.74 2.97
CA PHE A 312 -10.20 7.59 2.62
C PHE A 312 -11.65 7.74 3.06
N LEU A 313 -11.97 8.71 3.93
CA LEU A 313 -13.32 8.95 4.43
C LEU A 313 -14.30 9.45 3.37
N ASP A 314 -13.83 10.14 2.33
CA ASP A 314 -14.70 10.65 1.27
C ASP A 314 -15.51 9.53 0.58
N ASN A 315 -15.06 8.28 0.70
CA ASN A 315 -15.68 7.10 0.11
C ASN A 315 -16.34 6.16 1.14
N ALA A 316 -16.35 6.52 2.43
CA ALA A 316 -17.00 5.74 3.50
C ALA A 316 -18.46 6.16 3.75
N ASN A 317 -18.96 7.14 2.97
CA ASN A 317 -20.35 7.67 3.03
C ASN A 317 -21.35 6.81 2.27
#